data_AF-A0A6G6JY06-F1
#
_entry.id   AF-A0A6G6JY06-F1
#
_cell.length_a   1.000
_cell.length_b   1.000
_cell.length_c   1.000
_cell.angle_alpha   90.00
_cell.angle_beta   90.00
_cell.angle_gamma   90.00
#
_symmetry.space_group_name_H-M   'P 1'
#
loop_
_entity.id
_entity.type
_entity.pdbx_description
1 polymer ?
#
loop_
_entity_poly.entity_id
_entity_poly.type
_entity_poly.pdbx_seq_one_letter_code
_entity_poly.pdbx_strand_id
1 'polypeptide(L)'
;MSTRLPEEPSTELALSPQGPVLMQNFGLIEKMADFARESIYAQAGSLFRRMTSEARQRLFGNVARVMGSVPRETQMRAICHFYRADVNYGVGAARALGINIEQEMSRMASASA
;
A
#
# COMPACT_ATOMS: atom_id res chain seq x y z
N MET A 1 47.48 -45.03 -0.68
CA MET A 1 46.26 -44.44 -1.25
C MET A 1 45.42 -43.96 -0.06
N SER A 2 45.56 -42.74 0.50
CA SER A 2 45.27 -41.40 -0.07
C SER A 2 44.09 -41.48 -1.02
N THR A 3 42.91 -40.91 -0.74
CA THR A 3 42.70 -39.48 -0.51
C THR A 3 41.33 -39.19 0.12
N ARG A 4 41.32 -38.17 1.01
CA ARG A 4 40.32 -37.10 1.26
C ARG A 4 38.82 -37.33 0.97
N LEU A 5 38.02 -36.88 1.94
CA LEU A 5 36.67 -36.31 1.81
C LEU A 5 36.44 -35.65 0.43
N PRO A 6 35.37 -35.96 -0.31
CA PRO A 6 35.05 -35.20 -1.52
C PRO A 6 34.26 -33.94 -1.13
N GLU A 7 34.77 -32.83 -1.65
CA GLU A 7 34.30 -31.46 -1.53
C GLU A 7 32.98 -31.26 -2.31
N GLU A 8 32.11 -30.38 -1.83
CA GLU A 8 30.96 -29.87 -2.60
C GLU A 8 31.45 -29.18 -3.88
N PRO A 9 30.74 -29.34 -5.02
CA PRO A 9 30.22 -28.11 -5.63
C PRO A 9 28.88 -28.24 -6.37
N SER A 10 28.12 -27.16 -6.24
CA SER A 10 27.27 -26.55 -7.27
C SER A 10 25.94 -27.22 -7.64
N THR A 11 24.87 -26.64 -7.09
CA THR A 11 23.76 -26.05 -7.83
C THR A 11 23.63 -26.47 -9.31
N GLU A 12 22.98 -27.59 -9.61
CA GLU A 12 22.35 -27.79 -10.91
C GLU A 12 20.95 -28.36 -10.74
N LEU A 13 19.98 -27.47 -10.91
CA LEU A 13 18.78 -27.69 -11.72
C LEU A 13 18.11 -29.05 -11.49
N ALA A 14 17.32 -29.13 -10.42
CA ALA A 14 16.55 -30.30 -10.02
C ALA A 14 15.56 -30.79 -11.11
N LEU A 15 16.08 -31.56 -12.06
CA LEU A 15 15.35 -32.50 -12.92
C LEU A 15 14.95 -33.71 -12.07
N SER A 16 13.99 -33.52 -11.17
CA SER A 16 13.34 -34.64 -10.48
C SER A 16 12.05 -35.00 -11.22
N PRO A 17 11.76 -36.29 -11.51
CA PRO A 17 10.57 -36.70 -12.29
C PRO A 17 9.21 -36.33 -11.65
N GLN A 18 9.23 -35.81 -10.42
CA GLN A 18 8.04 -35.46 -9.63
C GLN A 18 8.09 -34.01 -9.08
N GLY A 19 8.97 -33.14 -9.63
CA GLY A 19 9.02 -31.72 -9.27
C GLY A 19 8.16 -30.86 -10.21
N PRO A 20 7.44 -29.85 -9.72
CA PRO A 20 6.62 -29.00 -10.58
C PRO A 20 7.52 -28.19 -11.53
N VAL A 21 7.28 -28.37 -12.82
CA VAL A 21 7.95 -27.67 -13.92
C VAL A 21 7.66 -26.18 -13.82
N LEU A 22 8.65 -25.38 -13.42
CA LEU A 22 8.58 -23.91 -13.32
C LEU A 22 8.36 -23.20 -14.66
N MET A 23 8.24 -23.93 -15.78
CA MET A 23 8.16 -23.38 -17.13
C MET A 23 6.77 -23.48 -17.79
N GLN A 24 5.74 -24.01 -17.09
CA GLN A 24 4.39 -24.23 -17.66
C GLN A 24 3.29 -23.29 -17.14
N ASN A 25 3.55 -22.45 -16.14
CA ASN A 25 2.49 -21.62 -15.57
C ASN A 25 2.31 -20.29 -16.31
N PHE A 26 1.84 -20.33 -17.56
CA PHE A 26 1.35 -19.15 -18.28
C PHE A 26 0.32 -18.36 -17.43
N GLY A 27 -0.53 -19.07 -16.68
CA GLY A 27 -1.50 -18.44 -15.77
C GLY A 27 -0.90 -17.77 -14.53
N LEU A 28 0.35 -18.07 -14.15
CA LEU A 28 1.03 -17.35 -13.06
C LEU A 28 1.58 -16.00 -13.56
N ILE A 29 2.10 -15.97 -14.79
CA ILE A 29 2.56 -14.76 -15.46
C ILE A 29 1.38 -13.81 -15.71
N GLU A 30 0.24 -14.33 -16.18
CA GLU A 30 -0.99 -13.54 -16.35
C GLU A 30 -1.51 -12.98 -15.02
N LYS A 31 -1.58 -13.79 -13.96
CA LYS A 31 -2.01 -13.31 -12.62
C LYS A 31 -1.09 -12.25 -12.03
N MET A 32 0.22 -12.32 -12.28
CA MET A 32 1.17 -11.28 -11.88
C MET A 32 0.96 -9.98 -12.66
N ALA A 33 0.65 -10.07 -13.95
CA ALA A 33 0.33 -8.90 -14.78
C ALA A 33 -1.03 -8.26 -14.42
N ASP A 34 -2.01 -9.06 -14.01
CA ASP A 34 -3.31 -8.59 -13.53
C ASP A 34 -3.24 -7.96 -12.13
N PHE A 35 -2.38 -8.48 -11.24
CA PHE A 35 -2.16 -7.92 -9.90
C PHE A 35 -1.68 -6.45 -9.95
N ALA A 36 -0.94 -6.08 -11.00
CA ALA A 36 -0.47 -4.71 -11.20
C ALA A 36 -1.59 -3.73 -11.63
N ARG A 37 -2.76 -4.22 -12.07
CA ARG A 37 -3.87 -3.39 -12.59
C ARG A 37 -5.01 -3.13 -11.61
N GLU A 38 -5.05 -3.80 -10.46
CA GLU A 38 -6.00 -3.39 -9.42
C GLU A 38 -5.48 -2.08 -8.79
N SER A 39 -6.17 -0.96 -9.10
CA SER A 39 -5.80 0.37 -8.63
C SER A 39 -5.52 0.36 -7.12
N ILE A 40 -4.31 0.75 -6.72
CA ILE A 40 -3.88 0.83 -5.32
C ILE A 40 -4.89 1.60 -4.44
N TYR A 41 -5.57 2.59 -5.02
CA TYR A 41 -6.64 3.33 -4.35
C TYR A 41 -7.91 2.51 -4.16
N ALA A 42 -8.28 1.69 -5.16
CA ALA A 42 -9.44 0.80 -5.08
C ALA A 42 -9.25 -0.29 -4.02
N GLN A 43 -8.03 -0.84 -3.89
CA GLN A 43 -7.71 -1.81 -2.84
C GLN A 43 -7.80 -1.18 -1.45
N ALA A 44 -7.18 0.00 -1.26
CA ALA A 44 -7.22 0.74 0.00
C ALA A 44 -8.65 1.13 0.40
N GLY A 45 -9.44 1.64 -0.56
CA GLY A 45 -10.85 1.99 -0.33
C GLY A 45 -11.70 0.78 0.02
N SER A 46 -11.48 -0.36 -0.64
CA SER A 46 -12.21 -1.59 -0.36
C SER A 46 -11.88 -2.15 1.02
N LEU A 47 -10.63 -2.04 1.47
CA LEU A 47 -10.26 -2.38 2.85
C LEU A 47 -10.99 -1.47 3.85
N PHE A 48 -10.96 -0.16 3.63
CA PHE A 48 -11.61 0.81 4.52
C PHE A 48 -13.12 0.58 4.65
N ARG A 49 -13.82 0.28 3.54
CA ARG A 49 -15.26 -0.02 3.55
C ARG A 49 -15.62 -1.29 4.33
N ARG A 50 -14.70 -2.25 4.41
CA ARG A 50 -14.89 -3.49 5.19
C ARG A 50 -14.58 -3.34 6.68
N MET A 51 -13.97 -2.24 7.09
CA MET A 51 -13.64 -2.01 8.50
C MET A 51 -14.89 -1.67 9.33
N THR A 52 -14.91 -2.13 10.58
CA THR A 52 -15.93 -1.69 11.56
C THR A 52 -15.75 -0.21 11.90
N SER A 53 -16.78 0.41 12.48
CA SER A 53 -16.72 1.81 12.90
C SER A 53 -15.61 2.06 13.94
N GLU A 54 -15.40 1.12 14.87
CA GLU A 54 -14.35 1.21 15.90
C GLU A 54 -12.96 1.06 15.28
N ALA A 55 -12.81 0.17 14.29
CA ALA A 55 -11.55 0.02 13.56
C ALA A 55 -11.21 1.30 12.77
N ARG A 56 -12.20 1.92 12.13
CA ARG A 56 -12.03 3.22 11.47
C ARG A 56 -11.67 4.33 12.46
N GLN A 57 -12.30 4.37 13.63
CA GLN A 57 -11.97 5.33 14.69
C GLN A 57 -10.49 5.21 15.12
N ARG A 58 -10.01 3.98 15.35
CA ARG A 58 -8.59 3.71 15.69
C ARG A 58 -7.65 4.11 14.55
N LEU A 59 -8.01 3.82 13.31
CA LEU A 59 -7.25 4.23 12.13
C LEU A 59 -7.08 5.76 12.10
N PHE A 60 -8.16 6.51 12.28
CA PHE A 60 -8.13 7.97 12.33
C PHE A 60 -7.27 8.52 13.47
N GLY A 61 -7.38 7.94 14.68
CA GLY A 61 -6.52 8.31 15.81
C GLY A 61 -5.03 8.07 15.53
N ASN A 62 -4.70 6.97 14.84
CA ASN A 62 -3.32 6.69 14.43
C ASN A 62 -2.82 7.69 13.38
N VAL A 63 -3.65 8.01 12.38
CA VAL A 63 -3.32 9.04 11.37
C VAL A 63 -3.03 10.37 12.05
N ALA A 64 -3.90 10.84 12.95
CA ALA A 64 -3.70 12.09 13.67
C ALA A 64 -2.39 12.10 14.48
N ARG A 65 -2.11 11.01 15.20
CA ARG A 65 -0.91 10.86 16.02
C ARG A 65 0.38 10.88 15.20
N VAL A 66 0.39 10.23 14.04
CA VAL A 66 1.60 10.13 13.19
C VAL A 66 1.77 11.36 12.31
N MET A 67 0.68 11.86 11.73
CA MET A 67 0.72 12.95 10.76
C MET A 67 0.64 14.34 11.41
N GLY A 68 0.22 14.45 12.68
CA GLY A 68 0.02 15.74 13.33
C GLY A 68 1.28 16.62 13.42
N SER A 69 2.47 16.00 13.45
CA SER A 69 3.75 16.70 13.51
C SER A 69 4.37 17.01 12.14
N VAL A 70 3.82 16.45 11.05
CA VAL A 70 4.39 16.67 9.71
C VAL A 70 3.88 18.01 9.13
N PRO A 71 4.58 18.61 8.14
CA PRO A 71 4.16 19.88 7.55
C PRO A 71 2.74 19.84 6.97
N ARG A 72 2.01 20.97 7.05
CA ARG A 72 0.61 21.08 6.62
C ARG A 72 0.38 20.60 5.19
N GLU A 73 1.28 20.95 4.27
CA GLU A 73 1.20 20.53 2.87
C GLU A 73 1.26 18.99 2.72
N THR A 74 2.10 18.32 3.51
CA THR A 74 2.20 16.86 3.50
C THR A 74 0.92 16.22 4.02
N GLN A 75 0.31 16.82 5.05
CA GLN A 75 -1.00 16.39 5.56
C GLN A 75 -2.08 16.52 4.46
N MET A 76 -2.10 17.64 3.74
CA MET A 76 -3.04 17.85 2.64
C MET A 76 -2.86 16.84 1.50
N ARG A 77 -1.61 16.57 1.09
CA ARG A 77 -1.32 15.53 0.07
C ARG A 77 -1.81 14.15 0.51
N ALA A 78 -1.57 13.77 1.77
CA ALA A 78 -2.05 12.51 2.32
C ALA A 78 -3.59 12.44 2.31
N ILE A 79 -4.27 13.51 2.72
CA ILE A 79 -5.74 13.60 2.65
C ILE A 79 -6.24 13.40 1.22
N CYS A 80 -5.59 14.00 0.21
CA CYS A 80 -5.95 13.79 -1.19
C CYS A 80 -5.84 12.31 -1.61
N HIS A 81 -4.80 11.59 -1.17
CA HIS A 81 -4.67 10.16 -1.45
C HIS A 81 -5.76 9.34 -0.76
N PHE A 82 -6.11 9.66 0.50
CA PHE A 82 -7.21 9.01 1.19
C PHE A 82 -8.56 9.27 0.52
N TYR A 83 -8.78 10.50 0.03
CA TYR A 83 -9.98 10.87 -0.72
C TYR A 83 -10.12 10.09 -2.03
N ARG A 84 -9.00 9.87 -2.74
CA ARG A 84 -8.94 9.03 -3.94
C ARG A 84 -9.28 7.57 -3.65
N ALA A 85 -8.97 7.08 -2.45
CA ALA A 85 -9.32 5.72 -2.02
C ALA A 85 -10.79 5.60 -1.62
N ASP A 86 -11.28 6.52 -0.78
CA ASP A 86 -12.69 6.61 -0.37
C ASP A 86 -12.99 8.02 0.19
N VAL A 87 -14.14 8.59 -0.19
CA VAL A 87 -14.55 9.94 0.26
C VAL A 87 -14.64 10.01 1.79
N ASN A 88 -15.24 9.01 2.44
CA ASN A 88 -15.38 9.01 3.90
C ASN A 88 -14.02 8.82 4.59
N TYR A 89 -13.08 8.14 3.93
CA TYR A 89 -11.73 8.00 4.45
C TYR A 89 -11.01 9.35 4.44
N GLY A 90 -11.03 10.06 3.32
CA GLY A 90 -10.45 11.40 3.21
C GLY A 90 -11.05 12.41 4.20
N VAL A 91 -12.38 12.45 4.30
CA VAL A 91 -13.08 13.34 5.25
C VAL A 91 -12.76 12.99 6.69
N GLY A 92 -12.77 11.70 7.05
CA GLY A 92 -12.45 11.25 8.40
C GLY A 92 -11.01 11.55 8.81
N ALA A 93 -10.05 11.37 7.89
CA ALA A 93 -8.65 11.73 8.12
C ALA A 93 -8.47 13.23 8.30
N ALA A 94 -9.13 14.06 7.48
CA ALA A 94 -9.09 15.52 7.63
C ALA A 94 -9.67 15.97 8.98
N ARG A 95 -10.80 15.40 9.40
CA ARG A 95 -11.40 15.66 10.72
C ARG A 95 -10.45 15.28 11.85
N ALA A 96 -9.79 14.12 11.75
CA ALA A 96 -8.83 13.66 12.76
C ALA A 96 -7.62 14.60 12.90
N LEU A 97 -7.22 15.25 11.81
CA LEU A 97 -6.13 16.23 11.79
C LEU A 97 -6.59 17.66 12.11
N GLY A 98 -7.88 17.87 12.37
CA GLY A 98 -8.43 19.21 12.61
C GLY A 98 -8.36 20.12 11.38
N ILE A 99 -8.32 19.56 10.18
CA ILE A 99 -8.18 20.29 8.92
C ILE A 99 -9.56 20.56 8.32
N ASN A 100 -9.83 21.84 8.06
CA ASN A 100 -10.91 22.24 7.17
C ASN A 100 -10.38 22.33 5.74
N ILE A 101 -10.79 21.37 4.90
CA ILE A 101 -10.28 21.26 3.52
C ILE A 101 -10.60 22.51 2.69
N GLU A 102 -11.80 23.08 2.83
CA GLU A 102 -12.20 24.27 2.05
C GLU A 102 -11.36 25.50 2.41
N GLN A 103 -11.16 25.73 3.71
CA GLN A 103 -10.34 26.84 4.21
C GLN A 103 -8.88 26.69 3.78
N GLU A 104 -8.32 25.47 3.85
CA GLU A 104 -6.94 25.22 3.45
C GLU A 104 -6.75 25.35 1.93
N MET A 105 -7.72 24.90 1.12
CA MET A 105 -7.69 25.09 -0.33
C MET A 105 -7.73 26.59 -0.70
N SER A 106 -8.56 27.37 -0.01
CA SER A 106 -8.61 28.83 -0.20
C SER A 106 -7.29 29.50 0.18
N ARG A 107 -6.68 29.11 1.30
CA ARG A 107 -5.35 29.59 1.73
C ARG A 107 -4.27 29.26 0.71
N MET A 108 -4.22 28.02 0.24
CA MET A 108 -3.24 27.59 -0.77
C MET A 108 -3.41 28.34 -2.09
N ALA A 109 -4.65 28.56 -2.54
CA ALA A 109 -4.94 29.36 -3.72
C ALA A 109 -4.45 30.81 -3.57
N SER A 110 -4.64 31.42 -2.39
CA SER A 110 -4.17 32.79 -2.13
C SER A 110 -2.65 32.91 -1.94
N ALA A 111 -1.97 31.85 -1.51
CA ALA A 111 -0.52 31.83 -1.30
C ALA A 111 0.29 31.58 -2.58
N SER A 112 -0.39 31.16 -3.66
CA SER A 112 0.21 30.85 -4.96
C SER A 112 0.08 31.99 -5.99
N ALA A 113 -0.51 33.12 -5.56
CA ALA A 113 -0.73 34.34 -6.34
C ALA A 113 0.21 35.45 -5.85
#